data_AF-R1CSH4-F1
#
_entry.id   AF-R1CSH4-F1
#
_cell.length_a   1.000
_cell.length_b   1.000
_cell.length_c   1.000
_cell.angle_alpha   90.00
_cell.angle_beta   90.00
_cell.angle_gamma   90.00
#
_symmetry.space_group_name_H-M   'P 1'
#
loop_
_entity.id
_entity.type
_entity.pdbx_description
1 polymer ?
#
loop_
_entity_poly.entity_id
_entity_poly.type
_entity_poly.pdbx_seq_one_letter_code
_entity_poly.pdbx_strand_id
1 'polypeptide(L)'
;LDARSPMALRVAIDVGFDDLMSDGERKSLASQCGLCHSIASQAEHRPHVALAVCCGTGGGERSLSLLRAAGLEQWQPLSWQGGSSASLLSMPGTSVDDLVYLSPDAPDVLSELTPSAVYVIGGLVDRHKVRGASRERAAALGIRCARLPL
;
A
#
# COMPACT_ATOMS: atom_id res chain seq x y z
N LEU A 1 -19.58 -9.73 -17.00
CA LEU A 1 -20.27 -9.65 -15.70
C LEU A 1 -19.25 -9.13 -14.70
N ASP A 2 -19.63 -8.04 -14.06
CA ASP A 2 -18.77 -7.04 -13.43
C ASP A 2 -18.15 -7.56 -12.11
N ALA A 3 -16.83 -7.78 -12.08
CA ALA A 3 -16.12 -8.34 -10.93
C ALA A 3 -15.83 -7.28 -9.85
N ARG A 4 -16.85 -6.52 -9.47
CA ARG A 4 -16.84 -5.68 -8.28
C ARG A 4 -17.41 -6.53 -7.14
N SER A 5 -16.60 -6.86 -6.13
CA SER A 5 -17.14 -7.10 -4.80
C SER A 5 -17.29 -5.72 -4.15
N PRO A 6 -18.49 -5.12 -4.10
CA PRO A 6 -18.68 -3.70 -3.75
C PRO A 6 -18.35 -3.35 -2.29
N MET A 7 -17.78 -4.29 -1.51
CA MET A 7 -17.60 -4.18 -0.05
C MET A 7 -16.16 -4.48 0.41
N ALA A 8 -15.22 -4.80 -0.48
CA ALA A 8 -13.86 -5.08 -0.07
C ALA A 8 -13.10 -3.78 0.26
N LEU A 9 -12.50 -3.73 1.45
CA LEU A 9 -11.56 -2.67 1.83
C LEU A 9 -10.33 -2.73 0.93
N ARG A 10 -9.96 -1.60 0.34
CA ARG A 10 -8.81 -1.53 -0.57
C ARG A 10 -7.61 -0.97 0.14
N VAL A 11 -6.52 -1.73 0.10
CA VAL A 11 -5.26 -1.40 0.73
C VAL A 11 -4.16 -1.43 -0.31
N ALA A 12 -3.36 -0.38 -0.38
CA ALA A 12 -2.15 -0.31 -1.19
C ALA A 12 -0.93 -0.19 -0.28
N ILE A 13 0.13 -0.95 -0.56
CA ILE A 13 1.44 -0.79 0.08
C ILE A 13 2.33 0.01 -0.88
N ASP A 14 2.73 1.21 -0.48
CA ASP A 14 3.67 2.05 -1.22
C ASP A 14 5.11 1.68 -0.82
N VAL A 15 5.83 1.01 -1.71
CA VAL A 15 7.22 0.54 -1.48
C VAL A 15 8.27 1.52 -1.97
N GLY A 16 7.89 2.78 -2.25
CA GLY A 16 8.76 3.82 -2.78
C GLY A 16 9.80 4.41 -1.80
N PHE A 17 10.16 3.70 -0.73
CA PHE A 17 11.04 4.17 0.35
C PHE A 17 12.45 3.56 0.32
N ASP A 18 12.89 3.10 -0.84
CA ASP A 18 14.20 2.44 -1.00
C ASP A 18 15.36 3.21 -0.35
N ASP A 19 15.43 4.53 -0.54
CA ASP A 19 16.56 5.34 -0.06
C ASP A 19 16.61 5.50 1.47
N LEU A 20 15.53 5.13 2.16
CA LEU A 20 15.43 5.16 3.62
C LEU A 20 15.71 3.81 4.26
N MET A 21 15.96 2.76 3.48
CA MET A 21 16.18 1.41 3.96
C MET A 21 17.56 0.88 3.59
N SER A 22 18.11 0.02 4.44
CA SER A 22 19.23 -0.87 4.08
C SER A 22 18.75 -2.06 3.24
N ASP A 23 19.68 -2.84 2.70
CA ASP A 23 19.33 -4.08 1.98
C ASP A 23 18.64 -5.10 2.91
N GLY A 24 19.03 -5.13 4.18
CA GLY A 24 18.38 -5.97 5.18
C GLY A 24 16.92 -5.56 5.42
N GLU A 25 16.67 -4.26 5.57
CA GLU A 25 15.32 -3.72 5.77
C GLU A 25 14.44 -3.90 4.53
N ARG A 26 14.98 -3.74 3.31
CA ARG A 26 14.25 -4.06 2.07
C ARG A 26 13.85 -5.53 1.97
N LYS A 27 14.72 -6.46 2.39
CA LYS A 27 14.37 -7.89 2.48
C LYS A 27 13.27 -8.13 3.50
N SER A 28 13.34 -7.47 4.66
CA SER A 28 12.27 -7.52 5.66
C SER A 28 10.94 -6.98 5.13
N LEU A 29 10.96 -5.87 4.39
CA LEU A 29 9.78 -5.33 3.72
C LEU A 29 9.18 -6.36 2.76
N ALA A 30 10.00 -7.00 1.92
CA ALA A 30 9.52 -8.03 1.00
C ALA A 30 8.83 -9.19 1.73
N SER A 31 9.40 -9.65 2.84
CA SER A 31 8.78 -10.66 3.71
C SER A 31 7.45 -10.18 4.32
N GLN A 32 7.38 -8.94 4.79
CA GLN A 32 6.16 -8.37 5.36
C GLN A 32 5.04 -8.25 4.30
N CYS A 33 5.35 -7.76 3.10
CA CYS A 33 4.39 -7.73 1.99
C CYS A 33 3.89 -9.14 1.64
N GLY A 34 4.78 -10.14 1.63
CA GLY A 34 4.42 -11.54 1.40
C GLY A 34 3.44 -12.07 2.45
N LEU A 35 3.70 -11.76 3.72
CA LEU A 35 2.78 -12.09 4.81
C LEU A 35 1.42 -11.40 4.65
N CYS A 36 1.40 -10.10 4.35
CA CYS A 36 0.16 -9.34 4.09
C CYS A 36 -0.66 -9.99 2.97
N HIS A 37 -0.01 -10.35 1.86
CA HIS A 37 -0.66 -11.07 0.77
C HIS A 37 -1.20 -12.41 1.25
N SER A 38 -0.38 -13.24 1.91
CA SER A 38 -0.80 -14.56 2.39
C SER A 38 -2.06 -14.46 3.25
N ILE A 39 -2.11 -13.52 4.20
CA ILE A 39 -3.28 -13.27 5.04
C ILE A 39 -4.48 -12.83 4.18
N ALA A 40 -4.33 -11.80 3.36
CA ALA A 40 -5.44 -11.27 2.55
C ALA A 40 -5.95 -12.29 1.51
N SER A 41 -5.13 -13.28 1.12
CA SER A 41 -5.51 -14.37 0.22
C SER A 41 -6.28 -15.51 0.86
N GLN A 42 -6.37 -15.57 2.19
CA GLN A 42 -7.14 -16.59 2.90
C GLN A 42 -8.64 -16.44 2.61
N ALA A 43 -9.36 -17.56 2.56
CA ALA A 43 -10.76 -17.60 2.16
C ALA A 43 -11.65 -16.70 3.03
N GLU A 44 -11.33 -16.55 4.31
CA GLU A 44 -12.04 -15.71 5.26
C GLU A 44 -11.83 -14.20 5.04
N HIS A 45 -10.72 -13.79 4.42
CA HIS A 45 -10.37 -12.38 4.22
C HIS A 45 -10.56 -11.91 2.77
N ARG A 46 -10.39 -12.82 1.80
CA ARG A 46 -10.50 -12.55 0.36
C ARG A 46 -11.75 -11.77 -0.07
N PRO A 47 -12.97 -12.00 0.47
CA PRO A 47 -14.13 -11.20 0.07
C PRO A 47 -14.17 -9.79 0.68
N HIS A 48 -13.34 -9.52 1.70
CA HIS A 48 -13.38 -8.31 2.52
C HIS A 48 -12.18 -7.39 2.33
N VAL A 49 -11.05 -7.88 1.80
CA VAL A 49 -9.84 -7.09 1.63
C VAL A 49 -9.26 -7.31 0.24
N ALA A 50 -8.94 -6.20 -0.40
CA ALA A 50 -8.17 -6.13 -1.63
C ALA A 50 -6.81 -5.51 -1.34
N LEU A 51 -5.73 -6.17 -1.74
CA LEU A 51 -4.36 -5.73 -1.48
C LEU A 51 -3.60 -5.50 -2.79
N ALA A 52 -2.93 -4.36 -2.88
CA ALA A 52 -2.03 -4.03 -3.98
C ALA A 52 -0.66 -3.56 -3.45
N VAL A 53 0.35 -3.68 -4.29
CA VAL A 53 1.67 -3.06 -4.09
C VAL A 53 1.87 -2.02 -5.17
N CYS A 54 2.42 -0.86 -4.80
CA CYS A 54 2.65 0.26 -5.69
C CYS A 54 3.91 1.03 -5.30
N CYS A 55 4.29 2.03 -6.12
CA CYS A 55 5.27 3.05 -5.75
C CYS A 55 4.63 4.44 -5.92
N GLY A 56 4.82 5.35 -4.96
CA GLY A 56 4.23 6.69 -5.01
C GLY A 56 4.86 7.61 -6.05
N THR A 57 6.18 7.80 -5.97
CA THR A 57 6.98 8.62 -6.89
C THR A 57 8.39 8.06 -6.92
N GLY A 58 9.01 7.96 -8.11
CA GLY A 58 10.45 7.70 -8.33
C GLY A 58 11.20 6.99 -7.20
N GLY A 59 11.46 5.69 -7.37
CA GLY A 59 12.07 4.85 -6.35
C GLY A 59 11.30 3.55 -6.17
N GLY A 60 11.72 2.70 -5.24
CA GLY A 60 11.09 1.42 -4.95
C GLY A 60 11.49 0.29 -5.90
N GLU A 61 12.29 0.52 -6.94
CA GLU A 61 12.74 -0.54 -7.86
C GLU A 61 13.53 -1.65 -7.16
N ARG A 62 14.32 -1.33 -6.13
CA ARG A 62 15.05 -2.36 -5.37
C ARG A 62 14.07 -3.20 -4.55
N SER A 63 13.10 -2.56 -3.89
CA SER A 63 12.05 -3.26 -3.15
C SER A 63 11.13 -4.07 -4.07
N LEU A 64 10.70 -3.51 -5.20
CA LEU A 64 9.92 -4.20 -6.22
C LEU A 64 10.69 -5.38 -6.81
N SER A 65 12.00 -5.26 -7.03
CA SER A 65 12.83 -6.37 -7.53
C SER A 65 12.83 -7.54 -6.54
N LEU A 66 12.95 -7.27 -5.23
CA LEU A 66 12.85 -8.30 -4.20
C LEU A 66 11.46 -8.93 -4.14
N LEU A 67 10.40 -8.13 -4.30
CA LEU A 67 9.02 -8.63 -4.33
C LEU A 67 8.75 -9.48 -5.57
N ARG A 68 9.25 -9.09 -6.76
CA ARG A 68 9.20 -9.88 -7.99
C ARG A 68 9.92 -11.21 -7.80
N ALA A 69 11.11 -11.21 -7.20
CA ALA A 69 11.83 -12.43 -6.84
C ALA A 69 11.06 -13.30 -5.82
N ALA A 70 10.23 -12.70 -4.97
CA ALA A 70 9.30 -13.37 -4.06
C ALA A 70 7.97 -13.79 -4.71
N GLY A 71 7.81 -13.61 -6.03
CA GLY A 71 6.64 -14.06 -6.78
C GLY A 71 5.50 -13.05 -6.87
N LEU A 72 5.76 -11.74 -6.71
CA LEU A 72 4.74 -10.68 -6.84
C LEU A 72 3.89 -10.80 -8.12
N GLU A 73 4.46 -11.31 -9.22
CA GLU A 73 3.73 -11.50 -10.48
C GLU A 73 2.67 -12.61 -10.42
N GLN A 74 2.82 -13.56 -9.49
CA GLN A 74 1.87 -14.65 -9.25
C GLN A 74 0.86 -14.31 -8.16
N TRP A 75 1.02 -13.17 -7.50
CA TRP A 75 0.08 -12.68 -6.51
C TRP A 75 -1.20 -12.28 -7.27
N GLN A 76 -2.12 -13.25 -7.36
CA GLN A 76 -3.41 -13.07 -8.00
C GLN A 76 -4.06 -11.82 -7.40
N PRO A 77 -4.65 -10.94 -8.22
CA PRO A 77 -5.32 -9.77 -7.69
C PRO A 77 -6.35 -10.22 -6.65
N LEU A 78 -6.09 -9.87 -5.39
CA LEU A 78 -7.08 -9.90 -4.33
C LEU A 78 -8.02 -8.74 -4.66
N SER A 79 -8.93 -8.98 -5.60
CA SER A 79 -9.89 -8.04 -6.19
C SER A 79 -9.50 -6.54 -6.11
N TRP A 80 -8.55 -6.09 -6.94
CA TRP A 80 -8.48 -4.71 -7.45
C TRP A 80 -8.07 -4.72 -8.92
N GLN A 81 -8.90 -4.13 -9.79
CA GLN A 81 -8.80 -4.24 -11.25
C GLN A 81 -7.46 -3.68 -11.72
N GLY A 82 -6.54 -4.53 -12.17
CA GLY A 82 -5.28 -4.11 -12.78
C GLY A 82 -3.99 -4.53 -12.08
N GLY A 83 -4.05 -5.23 -10.95
CA GLY A 83 -2.85 -5.74 -10.29
C GLY A 83 -1.94 -4.63 -9.73
N SER A 84 -0.67 -4.95 -9.47
CA SER A 84 0.32 -3.99 -8.98
C SER A 84 0.60 -2.91 -10.03
N SER A 85 0.41 -1.64 -9.66
CA SER A 85 0.77 -0.50 -10.52
C SER A 85 2.14 0.02 -10.13
N ALA A 86 2.96 0.37 -11.12
CA ALA A 86 4.22 1.08 -10.90
C ALA A 86 4.01 2.46 -10.23
N SER A 87 2.79 3.03 -10.35
CA SER A 87 2.43 4.32 -9.75
C SER A 87 1.13 4.23 -8.96
N LEU A 88 1.14 4.68 -7.71
CA LEU A 88 -0.04 4.82 -6.86
C LEU A 88 -1.13 5.70 -7.51
N LEU A 89 -0.72 6.77 -8.19
CA LEU A 89 -1.64 7.71 -8.85
C LEU A 89 -2.26 7.17 -10.14
N SER A 90 -1.71 6.06 -10.67
CA SER A 90 -2.17 5.42 -11.90
C SER A 90 -2.94 4.12 -11.62
N MET A 91 -3.31 3.85 -10.36
CA MET A 91 -4.09 2.68 -9.99
C MET A 91 -5.47 2.73 -10.68
N PRO A 92 -5.87 1.69 -11.44
CA PRO A 92 -7.13 1.76 -12.19
C PRO A 92 -8.34 1.96 -11.29
N GLY A 93 -9.34 2.70 -11.77
CA GLY A 93 -10.56 2.99 -11.03
C GLY A 93 -10.35 3.80 -9.75
N THR A 94 -9.24 4.52 -9.63
CA THR A 94 -8.88 5.34 -8.47
C THR A 94 -8.53 6.76 -8.93
N SER A 95 -9.09 7.76 -8.28
CA SER A 95 -8.65 9.16 -8.36
C SER A 95 -7.83 9.53 -7.12
N VAL A 96 -7.11 10.66 -7.17
CA VAL A 96 -6.34 11.15 -6.01
C VAL A 96 -7.25 11.37 -4.80
N ASP A 97 -8.50 11.80 -5.02
CA ASP A 97 -9.50 12.04 -3.97
C ASP A 97 -9.98 10.75 -3.31
N ASP A 98 -9.83 9.60 -3.97
CA ASP A 98 -10.13 8.29 -3.39
C ASP A 98 -9.00 7.76 -2.51
N LEU A 99 -7.81 8.39 -2.54
CA LEU A 99 -6.64 7.93 -1.80
C LEU A 99 -6.59 8.52 -0.38
N VAL A 100 -6.32 7.66 0.60
CA VAL A 100 -6.06 8.07 1.99
C VAL A 100 -4.74 7.45 2.44
N TYR A 101 -3.70 8.27 2.57
CA TYR A 101 -2.39 7.82 3.03
C TYR A 101 -2.34 7.75 4.56
N LEU A 102 -2.07 6.56 5.09
CA LEU A 102 -1.97 6.32 6.52
C LEU A 102 -0.57 6.72 7.03
N SER A 103 -0.53 7.62 8.00
CA SER A 103 0.72 8.00 8.67
C SER A 103 0.50 8.24 10.16
N PRO A 104 1.38 7.75 11.05
CA PRO A 104 1.29 8.04 12.47
C PRO A 104 1.50 9.53 12.78
N ASP A 105 2.16 10.27 11.90
CA ASP A 105 2.48 11.70 12.08
C ASP A 105 1.40 12.62 11.47
N ALA A 106 0.29 12.06 10.97
CA ALA A 106 -0.82 12.83 10.43
C ALA A 106 -1.58 13.60 11.52
N PRO A 107 -2.04 14.84 11.23
CA PRO A 107 -2.82 15.62 12.18
C PRO A 107 -4.23 15.05 12.35
N ASP A 108 -4.84 14.58 11.27
CA ASP A 108 -6.20 14.07 11.24
C ASP A 108 -6.27 12.60 11.65
N VAL A 109 -7.30 12.23 12.41
CA VAL A 109 -7.58 10.84 12.80
C VAL A 109 -8.56 10.22 11.81
N LEU A 110 -8.28 9.00 11.35
CA LEU A 110 -9.21 8.20 10.57
C LEU A 110 -10.32 7.66 11.48
N SER A 111 -11.47 8.31 11.47
CA SER A 111 -12.62 7.92 12.28
C SER A 111 -13.47 6.81 11.65
N GLU A 112 -13.56 6.79 10.31
CA GLU A 112 -14.45 5.90 9.57
C GLU A 112 -13.81 5.42 8.26
N LEU A 113 -14.13 4.20 7.87
CA LEU A 113 -13.72 3.64 6.59
C LEU A 113 -14.75 3.93 5.50
N THR A 114 -14.35 4.67 4.48
CA THR A 114 -15.11 4.88 3.25
C THR A 114 -14.94 3.70 2.28
N PRO A 115 -16.02 3.06 1.79
CA PRO A 115 -15.94 1.95 0.82
C PRO A 115 -15.29 2.33 -0.52
N SER A 116 -15.45 3.59 -0.94
CA SER A 116 -14.86 4.12 -2.17
C SER A 116 -13.38 4.53 -2.02
N ALA A 117 -12.80 4.49 -0.82
CA ALA A 117 -11.41 4.87 -0.62
C ALA A 117 -10.42 3.70 -0.84
N VAL A 118 -9.18 4.06 -1.14
CA VAL A 118 -8.00 3.18 -1.09
C VAL A 118 -7.08 3.70 0.02
N TYR A 119 -6.80 2.84 1.00
CA TYR A 119 -5.93 3.17 2.12
C TYR A 119 -4.50 2.78 1.80
N VAL A 120 -3.60 3.74 1.87
CA VAL A 120 -2.20 3.57 1.49
C VAL A 120 -1.35 3.43 2.74
N ILE A 121 -0.60 2.34 2.84
CA ILE A 121 0.38 2.08 3.90
C ILE A 121 1.77 2.32 3.32
N GLY A 122 2.58 3.13 4.00
CA GLY A 122 3.99 3.27 3.65
C GLY A 122 4.75 1.98 3.97
N GLY A 123 5.24 1.30 2.93
CA GLY A 123 6.11 0.14 3.02
C GLY A 123 7.53 0.56 3.42
N LEU A 124 7.69 0.98 4.68
CA LEU A 124 8.96 1.42 5.26
C LEU A 124 9.27 0.55 6.48
N VAL A 125 10.42 -0.12 6.44
CA VAL A 125 10.95 -0.84 7.60
C VAL A 125 12.14 -0.05 8.12
N ASP A 126 11.97 0.59 9.27
CA ASP A 126 12.98 1.44 9.89
C ASP A 126 13.35 0.95 11.29
N ARG A 127 14.63 0.60 11.52
CA ARG A 127 15.10 0.29 12.89
C ARG A 127 15.14 1.54 13.79
N HIS A 128 15.25 2.72 13.19
CA HIS A 128 15.15 4.02 13.85
C HIS A 128 14.05 4.84 13.18
N LYS A 129 13.06 5.28 13.96
CA LYS A 129 11.88 5.97 13.45
C LYS A 129 12.23 7.16 12.55
N VAL A 130 11.93 7.07 11.26
CA VAL A 130 12.00 8.17 10.31
C VAL A 130 10.69 8.96 10.39
N ARG A 131 10.69 9.99 11.23
CA ARG A 131 9.50 10.85 11.43
C ARG A 131 9.12 11.55 10.13
N GLY A 132 7.83 11.56 9.83
CA GLY A 132 7.26 12.34 8.73
C GLY A 132 7.32 11.71 7.34
N ALA A 133 8.05 10.61 7.12
CA ALA A 133 8.29 10.06 5.78
C ALA A 133 6.99 9.80 4.98
N SER A 134 6.03 9.09 5.57
CA SER A 134 4.73 8.81 4.92
C SER A 134 3.85 10.06 4.77
N ARG A 135 3.94 11.01 5.70
CA ARG A 135 3.17 12.26 5.65
C ARG A 135 3.69 13.19 4.55
N GLU A 136 5.01 13.32 4.44
CA GLU A 136 5.68 14.07 3.39
C GLU A 136 5.40 13.46 2.01
N ARG A 137 5.42 12.12 1.93
CA ARG A 137 5.00 11.39 0.73
C ARG A 137 3.57 11.74 0.32
N ALA A 138 2.63 11.68 1.26
CA ALA A 138 1.23 12.01 1.01
C ALA A 138 1.07 13.45 0.51
N ALA A 139 1.75 14.41 1.15
CA ALA A 139 1.73 15.82 0.76
C ALA A 139 2.32 16.04 -0.65
N ALA A 140 3.44 15.39 -0.98
CA ALA A 140 4.06 15.48 -2.30
C ALA A 140 3.17 14.92 -3.42
N LEU A 141 2.32 13.95 -3.09
CA LEU A 141 1.37 13.33 -4.01
C LEU A 141 0.00 14.02 -4.06
N GLY A 142 -0.23 15.04 -3.21
CA GLY A 142 -1.53 15.68 -3.06
C GLY A 142 -2.61 14.77 -2.46
N ILE A 143 -2.21 13.73 -1.73
CA ILE A 143 -3.11 12.73 -1.14
C ILE A 143 -3.49 13.14 0.29
N ARG A 144 -4.76 12.95 0.64
CA ARG A 144 -5.24 13.12 2.02
C ARG A 144 -4.47 12.19 2.97
N CYS A 145 -4.01 12.72 4.11
CA CYS A 145 -3.26 11.95 5.10
C CYS A 145 -4.04 11.84 6.42
N ALA A 146 -4.09 10.65 7.01
CA ALA A 146 -4.75 10.41 8.29
C ALA A 146 -3.99 9.37 9.13
N ARG A 147 -4.11 9.43 10.46
CA ARG A 147 -3.55 8.43 11.37
C ARG A 147 -4.64 7.47 11.85
N LEU A 148 -4.25 6.25 12.18
CA LEU A 148 -5.16 5.30 12.83
C LEU A 148 -5.49 5.78 14.26
N PRO A 149 -6.69 5.43 14.80
CA PRO A 149 -7.09 5.77 16.16
C PRO A 149 -6.45 4.80 17.18
N LEU A 150 -5.12 4.84 17.31
CA LEU A 150 -4.31 3.92 18.12
C LEU A 150 -3.48 4.67 19.17
#